data_AF-A0A2V9ZN66-F1
#
_entry.id   AF-A0A2V9ZN66-F1
#
_cell.length_a   1.000
_cell.length_b   1.000
_cell.length_c   1.000
_cell.angle_alpha   90.00
_cell.angle_beta   90.00
_cell.angle_gamma   90.00
#
_symmetry.space_group_name_H-M   'P 1'
#
loop_
_entity.id
_entity.type
_entity.pdbx_description
1 polymer ?
#
loop_
_entity_poly.entity_id
_entity_poly.type
_entity_poly.pdbx_seq_one_letter_code
_entity_poly.pdbx_strand_id
1 'polypeptide(L)'
;MRRRYQEILAIDFFDSPLRSRVETLLQRADQPSDRKSGAARKMKLEEYQNRLWITRPRPGIDRVSSAWLIRRFIDPKARFIFGNDPGTHPDSIPFDMFVAEGFGHRGEDCTFETLCKVFSIRDSKVKHVAQIIHDADLGDEKFGRPEGQGLDQVLNGWARQDISDDELLRRGIELIEGLYRATP
;
A
#
# COMPACT_ATOMS: atom_id res chain seq x y z
N MET A 1 7.82 -19.46 11.69
CA MET A 1 6.58 -19.40 12.49
C MET A 1 6.18 -20.73 13.14
N ARG A 2 6.24 -21.88 12.44
CA ARG A 2 5.89 -23.21 13.02
C ARG A 2 6.59 -23.54 14.35
N ARG A 3 7.89 -23.24 14.46
CA ARG A 3 8.66 -23.47 15.69
C ARG A 3 8.10 -22.71 16.91
N ARG A 4 7.82 -21.41 16.75
CA ARG A 4 7.19 -20.58 17.80
C ARG A 4 5.76 -21.03 18.13
N TYR A 5 4.99 -21.49 17.14
CA TYR A 5 3.66 -22.07 17.38
C TYR A 5 3.75 -23.34 18.24
N GLN A 6 4.70 -24.24 17.92
CA GLN A 6 4.93 -25.46 18.71
C GLN A 6 5.43 -25.17 20.12
N GLU A 7 6.30 -24.18 20.29
CA GLU A 7 6.76 -23.71 21.60
C GLU A 7 5.60 -23.18 22.46
N ILE A 8 4.63 -22.47 21.86
CA ILE A 8 3.42 -21.99 22.54
C ILE A 8 2.47 -23.15 22.86
N LEU A 9 2.27 -24.10 21.95
CA LEU A 9 1.44 -25.29 22.19
C LEU A 9 1.95 -26.14 23.35
N ALA A 10 3.27 -26.25 23.51
CA ALA A 10 3.89 -27.04 24.57
C ALA A 10 3.64 -26.46 25.97
N ILE A 11 3.26 -25.19 26.07
CA ILE A 11 2.97 -24.50 27.34
C ILE A 11 1.49 -24.10 27.48
N ASP A 12 0.65 -24.41 26.50
CA ASP A 12 -0.78 -24.08 26.51
C ASP A 12 -1.60 -25.19 27.17
N PHE A 13 -1.92 -24.98 28.45
CA PHE A 13 -2.70 -25.90 29.29
C PHE A 13 -4.22 -25.73 29.15
N PHE A 14 -4.69 -24.79 28.32
CA PHE A 14 -6.11 -24.51 28.11
C PHE A 14 -6.51 -24.77 26.65
N ASP A 15 -7.65 -25.42 26.43
CA ASP A 15 -8.20 -25.63 25.09
C ASP A 15 -8.85 -24.35 24.55
N SER A 16 -8.01 -23.38 24.19
CA SER A 16 -8.46 -22.13 23.61
C SER A 16 -9.08 -22.37 22.23
N PRO A 17 -10.31 -21.90 21.97
CA PRO A 17 -10.95 -22.02 20.65
C PRO A 17 -10.17 -21.27 19.55
N LEU A 18 -9.27 -20.36 19.91
CA LEU A 18 -8.38 -19.66 18.98
C LEU A 18 -7.28 -20.56 18.40
N ARG A 19 -6.95 -21.69 19.04
CA ARG A 19 -5.98 -22.68 18.54
C ARG A 19 -6.37 -23.16 17.15
N SER A 20 -7.61 -23.61 16.99
CA SER A 20 -8.16 -24.09 15.71
C SER A 20 -8.05 -23.05 14.59
N ARG A 21 -8.22 -21.77 14.92
CA ARG A 21 -8.14 -20.65 13.99
C ARG A 21 -6.70 -20.39 13.55
N VAL A 22 -5.75 -20.43 14.48
CA VAL A 22 -4.31 -20.29 14.17
C VAL A 22 -3.80 -21.47 13.35
N GLU A 23 -4.22 -22.70 13.67
CA GLU A 23 -3.92 -23.91 12.90
C GLU A 23 -4.43 -23.81 11.46
N THR A 24 -5.67 -23.37 11.28
CA THR A 24 -6.26 -23.17 9.96
C THR A 24 -5.48 -22.12 9.15
N LEU A 25 -5.04 -21.04 9.79
CA LEU A 25 -4.25 -19.99 9.13
C LEU A 25 -2.84 -20.48 8.76
N LEU A 26 -2.18 -21.25 9.62
CA LEU A 26 -0.87 -21.86 9.34
C LEU A 26 -0.97 -22.88 8.20
N GLN A 27 -2.01 -23.73 8.20
CA GLN A 27 -2.25 -24.67 7.10
C GLN A 27 -2.48 -23.95 5.76
N ARG A 28 -3.19 -22.83 5.75
CA ARG A 28 -3.37 -22.00 4.55
C ARG A 28 -2.07 -21.34 4.09
N ALA A 29 -1.19 -20.97 5.02
CA ALA A 29 0.12 -20.40 4.70
C ALA A 29 1.11 -21.46 4.17
N ASP A 30 0.95 -22.73 4.59
CA ASP A 30 1.79 -23.85 4.17
C ASP A 30 1.29 -24.55 2.89
N GLN A 31 0.06 -24.26 2.45
CA GLN A 31 -0.39 -24.70 1.14
C GLN A 31 0.48 -24.03 0.07
N PRO A 32 1.05 -24.80 -0.88
CA PRO A 32 1.73 -24.20 -2.02
C PRO A 32 0.71 -23.31 -2.72
N SER A 33 0.92 -21.99 -2.64
CA SER A 33 0.01 -21.08 -3.29
C SER A 33 0.11 -21.35 -4.78
N ASP A 34 -0.99 -21.76 -5.40
CA ASP A 34 -1.17 -21.79 -6.85
C ASP A 34 -1.25 -20.36 -7.41
N ARG A 35 -0.66 -19.38 -6.71
CA ARG A 35 -0.20 -18.12 -7.26
C ARG A 35 0.93 -18.46 -8.21
N LYS A 36 0.53 -18.95 -9.39
CA LYS A 36 1.28 -18.72 -10.61
C LYS A 36 1.81 -17.30 -10.49
N SER A 37 3.13 -17.16 -10.51
CA SER A 37 3.82 -15.97 -10.95
C SER A 37 3.39 -15.72 -12.39
N GLY A 38 2.12 -15.41 -12.59
CA GLY A 38 1.58 -14.95 -13.85
C GLY A 38 2.35 -13.69 -14.11
N ALA A 39 3.17 -13.70 -15.15
CA ALA A 39 3.71 -12.49 -15.74
C ALA A 39 2.59 -11.45 -15.67
N ALA A 40 2.81 -10.41 -14.85
CA ALA A 40 1.77 -9.46 -14.50
C ALA A 40 1.06 -9.08 -15.79
N ARG A 41 -0.24 -9.41 -15.90
CA ARG A 41 -1.04 -8.99 -17.04
C ARG A 41 -0.86 -7.48 -17.10
N LYS A 42 -0.09 -7.00 -18.08
CA LYS A 42 0.14 -5.56 -18.24
C LYS A 42 -1.23 -4.93 -18.34
N MET A 43 -1.58 -4.14 -17.34
CA MET A 43 -2.87 -3.47 -17.31
C MET A 43 -2.89 -2.46 -18.46
N LYS A 44 -4.03 -2.40 -19.14
CA LYS A 44 -4.25 -1.39 -20.17
C LYS A 44 -4.55 -0.07 -19.47
N LEU A 45 -3.69 0.93 -19.66
CA LEU A 45 -3.82 2.25 -19.04
C LEU A 45 -5.20 2.87 -19.30
N GLU A 46 -5.77 2.56 -20.46
CA GLU A 46 -7.07 3.02 -20.94
C GLU A 46 -8.22 2.57 -20.03
N GLU A 47 -8.11 1.39 -19.40
CA GLU A 47 -9.12 0.86 -18.47
C GLU A 47 -9.15 1.63 -17.14
N TYR A 48 -8.10 2.40 -16.85
CA TYR A 48 -7.91 3.12 -15.59
C TYR A 48 -8.09 4.63 -15.71
N GLN A 49 -8.58 5.14 -16.85
CA GLN A 49 -8.82 6.58 -17.04
C GLN A 49 -10.14 7.07 -16.41
N ASN A 50 -10.14 8.29 -15.87
CA ASN A 50 -11.29 8.96 -15.27
C ASN A 50 -11.97 8.15 -14.17
N ARG A 51 -11.19 7.39 -13.39
CA ARG A 51 -11.70 6.48 -12.37
C ARG A 51 -11.87 7.16 -11.03
N LEU A 52 -12.76 6.57 -10.24
CA LEU A 52 -12.86 6.83 -8.80
C LEU A 52 -12.01 5.79 -8.08
N TRP A 53 -11.15 6.23 -7.18
CA TRP A 53 -10.25 5.38 -6.39
C TRP A 53 -10.63 5.49 -4.92
N ILE A 54 -10.61 4.38 -4.21
CA ILE A 54 -10.95 4.35 -2.78
C ILE A 54 -9.77 3.84 -1.95
N THR A 55 -9.55 4.48 -0.82
CA THR A 55 -8.61 4.03 0.19
C THR A 55 -9.16 4.29 1.60
N ARG A 56 -8.44 3.85 2.62
CA ARG A 56 -8.84 4.03 4.02
C ARG A 56 -8.69 5.51 4.45
N PRO A 57 -9.52 5.99 5.39
CA PRO A 57 -9.37 7.31 6.02
C PRO A 57 -7.97 7.56 6.60
N ARG A 58 -7.61 8.82 6.79
CA ARG A 58 -6.27 9.26 7.25
C ARG A 58 -5.14 8.64 6.40
N PRO A 59 -5.01 8.99 5.10
CA PRO A 59 -3.97 8.43 4.24
C PRO A 59 -2.56 8.74 4.75
N GLY A 60 -1.76 7.69 4.93
CA GLY A 60 -0.33 7.78 5.29
C GLY A 60 0.58 7.84 4.05
N ILE A 61 1.89 7.71 4.26
CA ILE A 61 2.92 7.91 3.22
C ILE A 61 2.70 7.08 1.95
N ASP A 62 2.42 5.79 2.03
CA ASP A 62 2.18 4.95 0.84
C ASP A 62 0.89 5.34 0.10
N ARG A 63 -0.18 5.65 0.84
CA ARG A 63 -1.48 6.05 0.26
C ARG A 63 -1.40 7.39 -0.46
N VAL A 64 -0.79 8.41 0.14
CA VAL A 64 -0.65 9.72 -0.51
C VAL A 64 0.29 9.65 -1.72
N SER A 65 1.37 8.86 -1.62
CA SER A 65 2.32 8.66 -2.71
C SER A 65 1.70 7.89 -3.86
N SER A 66 0.92 6.85 -3.54
CA SER A 66 0.17 6.07 -4.53
C SER A 66 -0.85 6.94 -5.25
N ALA A 67 -1.57 7.80 -4.54
CA ALA A 67 -2.50 8.75 -5.16
C ALA A 67 -1.81 9.77 -6.07
N TRP A 68 -0.62 10.27 -5.68
CA TRP A 68 0.22 11.10 -6.54
C TRP A 68 0.64 10.34 -7.81
N LEU A 69 1.13 9.11 -7.67
CA LEU A 69 1.56 8.26 -8.79
C LEU A 69 0.40 7.98 -9.75
N ILE A 70 -0.78 7.67 -9.20
CA ILE A 70 -2.02 7.48 -9.95
C ILE A 70 -2.31 8.74 -10.76
N ARG A 71 -2.39 9.92 -10.12
CA ARG A 71 -2.66 11.17 -10.85
C ARG A 71 -1.61 11.53 -11.89
N ARG A 72 -0.35 11.20 -11.64
CA ARG A 72 0.76 11.66 -12.47
C ARG A 72 1.00 10.78 -13.69
N PHE A 73 0.90 9.45 -13.53
CA PHE A 73 1.32 8.48 -14.54
C PHE A 73 0.19 7.54 -15.00
N ILE A 74 -0.90 7.42 -14.22
CA ILE A 74 -1.96 6.45 -14.51
C ILE A 74 -3.20 7.17 -15.06
N ASP A 75 -3.79 8.07 -14.27
CA ASP A 75 -5.06 8.74 -14.55
C ASP A 75 -5.02 10.20 -14.10
N PRO A 76 -4.72 11.14 -15.02
CA PRO A 76 -4.67 12.58 -14.72
C PRO A 76 -5.95 13.16 -14.11
N LYS A 77 -7.09 12.48 -14.30
CA LYS A 77 -8.41 12.90 -13.81
C LYS A 77 -8.92 12.02 -12.67
N ALA A 78 -8.03 11.25 -12.05
CA ALA A 78 -8.38 10.41 -10.90
C ALA A 78 -9.02 11.23 -9.78
N ARG A 79 -10.12 10.68 -9.26
CA ARG A 79 -10.81 11.16 -8.07
C ARG A 79 -10.61 10.16 -6.94
N PHE A 80 -10.56 10.65 -5.71
CA PHE A 80 -10.32 9.83 -4.54
C PHE A 80 -11.48 9.97 -3.55
N ILE A 81 -11.82 8.87 -2.90
CA ILE A 81 -12.76 8.81 -1.78
C ILE A 81 -12.15 7.98 -0.66
N PHE A 82 -12.64 8.21 0.56
CA PHE A 82 -12.14 7.56 1.76
C PHE A 82 -13.24 6.73 2.40
N GLY A 83 -12.95 5.46 2.66
CA GLY A 83 -13.91 4.54 3.27
C GLY A 83 -13.23 3.28 3.77
N ASN A 84 -13.88 2.60 4.72
CA ASN A 84 -13.38 1.35 5.27
C ASN A 84 -13.83 0.12 4.47
N ASP A 85 -14.92 0.26 3.70
CA ASP A 85 -15.52 -0.80 2.91
C ASP A 85 -15.70 -0.35 1.45
N PRO A 86 -14.90 -0.87 0.49
CA PRO A 86 -15.07 -0.55 -0.92
C PRO A 86 -16.37 -1.09 -1.51
N GLY A 87 -17.06 -2.04 -0.87
CA GLY A 87 -18.37 -2.52 -1.30
C GLY A 87 -19.45 -1.44 -1.31
N THR A 88 -19.26 -0.35 -0.56
CA THR A 88 -20.14 0.83 -0.58
C THR A 88 -20.00 1.66 -1.86
N HIS A 89 -18.90 1.47 -2.60
CA HIS A 89 -18.60 2.15 -3.85
C HIS A 89 -18.09 1.12 -4.90
N PRO A 90 -18.98 0.26 -5.43
CA PRO A 90 -18.58 -0.90 -6.25
C PRO A 90 -17.86 -0.53 -7.56
N ASP A 91 -18.08 0.68 -8.08
CA ASP A 91 -17.40 1.18 -9.28
C ASP A 91 -16.02 1.80 -8.98
N SER A 92 -15.66 1.97 -7.71
CA SER A 92 -14.37 2.52 -7.30
C SER A 92 -13.27 1.46 -7.33
N ILE A 93 -12.04 1.91 -7.54
CA ILE A 93 -10.86 1.06 -7.59
C ILE A 93 -10.16 1.14 -6.22
N PRO A 94 -10.16 0.05 -5.42
CA PRO A 94 -9.49 0.06 -4.13
C PRO A 94 -7.97 0.05 -4.26
N PHE A 95 -7.31 0.86 -3.43
CA PHE A 95 -5.87 0.85 -3.26
C PHE A 95 -5.46 1.01 -1.78
N ASP A 96 -4.44 0.25 -1.34
CA ASP A 96 -4.01 0.11 0.06
C ASP A 96 -5.20 -0.17 1.02
N MET A 97 -5.95 -1.21 0.67
CA MET A 97 -7.10 -1.69 1.44
C MET A 97 -6.98 -3.19 1.67
N PHE A 98 -7.58 -3.69 2.75
CA PHE A 98 -7.58 -5.11 3.11
C PHE A 98 -8.65 -5.90 2.32
N VAL A 99 -8.52 -5.91 0.99
CA VAL A 99 -9.43 -6.62 0.07
C VAL A 99 -8.66 -7.46 -0.93
N ALA A 100 -9.32 -8.47 -1.49
CA ALA A 100 -8.70 -9.39 -2.45
C ALA A 100 -8.47 -8.75 -3.83
N GLU A 101 -9.36 -7.86 -4.24
CA GLU A 101 -9.30 -7.13 -5.51
C GLU A 101 -8.72 -5.72 -5.33
N GLY A 102 -8.05 -5.21 -6.36
CA GLY A 102 -7.42 -3.88 -6.35
C GLY A 102 -5.90 -3.91 -6.16
N PHE A 103 -5.38 -2.80 -5.64
CA PHE A 103 -3.95 -2.58 -5.45
C PHE A 103 -3.62 -2.48 -3.96
N GLY A 104 -2.48 -3.00 -3.56
CA GLY A 104 -2.05 -3.02 -2.17
C GLY A 104 -0.65 -3.58 -2.10
N HIS A 105 -0.18 -3.88 -0.90
CA HIS A 105 1.09 -4.53 -0.69
C HIS A 105 1.12 -5.92 -1.36
N ARG A 106 2.23 -6.25 -2.02
CA ARG A 106 2.42 -7.55 -2.67
C ARG A 106 3.84 -8.06 -2.46
N GLY A 107 3.97 -9.12 -1.69
CA GLY A 107 5.30 -9.63 -1.31
C GLY A 107 6.00 -8.61 -0.42
N GLU A 108 7.18 -8.15 -0.85
CA GLU A 108 7.94 -7.10 -0.15
C GLU A 108 7.62 -5.69 -0.67
N ASP A 109 6.72 -5.55 -1.63
CA ASP A 109 6.40 -4.24 -2.20
C ASP A 109 5.28 -3.55 -1.42
N CYS A 110 5.43 -2.26 -1.15
CA CYS A 110 4.31 -1.39 -0.77
C CYS A 110 3.36 -1.16 -1.96
N THR A 111 2.24 -0.45 -1.75
CA THR A 111 1.26 -0.20 -2.80
C THR A 111 1.85 0.64 -3.94
N PHE A 112 2.66 1.65 -3.62
CA PHE A 112 3.34 2.49 -4.60
C PHE A 112 4.20 1.68 -5.57
N GLU A 113 5.01 0.76 -5.03
CA GLU A 113 5.87 -0.13 -5.83
C GLU A 113 5.03 -1.13 -6.63
N THR A 114 3.97 -1.65 -6.05
CA THR A 114 3.02 -2.52 -6.75
C THR A 114 2.41 -1.81 -7.96
N LEU A 115 1.98 -0.56 -7.81
CA LEU A 115 1.46 0.27 -8.91
C LEU A 115 2.54 0.51 -9.98
N CYS A 116 3.76 0.87 -9.59
CA CYS A 116 4.88 1.04 -10.52
C CYS A 116 5.09 -0.20 -11.39
N LYS A 117 5.09 -1.39 -10.77
CA LYS A 117 5.29 -2.67 -11.47
C LYS A 117 4.12 -3.02 -12.39
N VAL A 118 2.89 -2.93 -11.88
CA VAL A 118 1.69 -3.32 -12.65
C VAL A 118 1.48 -2.41 -13.87
N PHE A 119 1.71 -1.10 -13.73
CA PHE A 119 1.57 -0.13 -14.81
C PHE A 119 2.86 0.09 -15.62
N SER A 120 3.92 -0.67 -15.35
CA SER A 120 5.20 -0.58 -16.07
C SER A 120 5.80 0.84 -16.09
N ILE A 121 5.70 1.57 -14.97
CA ILE A 121 6.27 2.91 -14.81
C ILE A 121 7.79 2.76 -14.65
N ARG A 122 8.56 3.32 -15.58
CA ARG A 122 10.03 3.14 -15.69
C ARG A 122 10.83 4.42 -15.47
N ASP A 123 10.17 5.48 -15.02
CA ASP A 123 10.82 6.75 -14.75
C ASP A 123 11.87 6.60 -13.63
N SER A 124 13.08 7.11 -13.85
CA SER A 124 14.21 6.93 -12.93
C SER A 124 14.01 7.70 -11.62
N LYS A 125 13.34 8.85 -11.66
CA LYS A 125 13.03 9.64 -10.47
C LYS A 125 11.94 8.97 -9.66
N VAL A 126 10.91 8.41 -10.33
CA VAL A 126 9.90 7.56 -9.66
C VAL A 126 10.55 6.38 -8.96
N LYS A 127 11.55 5.73 -9.57
CA LYS A 127 12.27 4.63 -8.93
C LYS A 127 13.00 5.07 -7.65
N HIS A 128 13.58 6.27 -7.64
CA HIS A 128 14.20 6.80 -6.43
C HIS A 128 13.17 7.15 -5.35
N VAL A 129 12.07 7.80 -5.73
CA VAL A 129 10.93 8.06 -4.84
C VAL A 129 10.41 6.74 -4.25
N ALA A 130 10.26 5.70 -5.06
CA ALA A 130 9.78 4.38 -4.60
C ALA A 130 10.62 3.83 -3.44
N GLN A 131 11.94 3.97 -3.48
CA GLN A 131 12.83 3.53 -2.40
C GLN A 131 12.62 4.32 -1.11
N ILE A 132 12.40 5.63 -1.22
CA ILE A 132 12.11 6.50 -0.07
C ILE A 132 10.76 6.11 0.56
N ILE A 133 9.74 5.89 -0.27
CA ILE A 133 8.41 5.49 0.21
C ILE A 133 8.45 4.09 0.84
N HIS A 134 9.19 3.14 0.25
CA HIS A 134 9.37 1.80 0.80
C HIS A 134 9.92 1.82 2.23
N ASP A 135 11.04 2.51 2.44
CA ASP A 135 11.67 2.58 3.75
C ASP A 135 10.77 3.30 4.77
N ALA A 136 10.00 4.31 4.33
CA ALA A 136 9.05 5.02 5.19
C ALA A 136 7.85 4.17 5.60
N ASP A 137 7.31 3.38 4.67
CA ASP A 137 6.07 2.63 4.86
C ASP A 137 6.28 1.27 5.54
N LEU A 138 7.33 0.55 5.16
CA LEU A 138 7.64 -0.77 5.71
C LEU A 138 8.55 -0.73 6.93
N GLY A 139 9.36 0.32 7.07
CA GLY A 139 10.25 0.50 8.23
C GLY A 139 11.34 -0.56 8.35
N ASP A 140 11.68 -1.24 7.25
CA ASP A 140 12.69 -2.31 7.22
C ASP A 140 14.09 -1.81 6.81
N GLU A 141 14.21 -0.51 6.50
CA GLU A 141 15.45 0.18 6.11
C GLU A 141 16.18 -0.45 4.91
N LYS A 142 15.45 -1.17 4.05
CA LYS A 142 16.02 -1.92 2.92
C LYS A 142 16.89 -1.07 2.00
N PHE A 143 16.53 0.19 1.76
CA PHE A 143 17.27 1.09 0.87
C PHE A 143 18.10 2.16 1.58
N GLY A 144 18.00 2.26 2.91
CA GLY A 144 18.73 3.24 3.72
C GLY A 144 18.43 4.70 3.34
N ARG A 145 17.16 5.04 3.09
CA ARG A 145 16.67 6.36 2.71
C ARG A 145 16.15 7.15 3.93
N PRO A 146 17.00 7.92 4.62
CA PRO A 146 16.59 8.67 5.82
C PRO A 146 15.54 9.75 5.51
N GLU A 147 15.44 10.20 4.26
CA GLU A 147 14.43 11.16 3.81
C GLU A 147 13.02 10.67 4.11
N GLY A 148 12.78 9.35 4.01
CA GLY A 148 11.47 8.74 4.22
C GLY A 148 10.91 8.98 5.61
N GLN A 149 11.77 8.89 6.63
CA GLN A 149 11.39 9.14 8.02
C GLN A 149 10.91 10.58 8.24
N GLY A 150 11.61 11.56 7.65
CA GLY A 150 11.22 12.97 7.74
C GLY A 150 9.86 13.25 7.09
N LEU A 151 9.62 12.66 5.91
CA LEU A 151 8.35 12.79 5.19
C LEU A 151 7.18 12.16 5.95
N ASP A 152 7.39 10.95 6.50
CA ASP A 152 6.37 10.28 7.29
C ASP A 152 6.02 11.07 8.56
N GLN A 153 7.01 11.66 9.23
CA GLN A 153 6.77 12.51 10.40
C GLN A 153 5.95 13.77 10.07
N VAL A 154 6.18 14.39 8.90
CA VAL A 154 5.39 15.54 8.44
C VAL A 154 3.93 15.11 8.19
N LEU A 155 3.72 13.99 7.48
CA LEU A 155 2.39 13.46 7.21
C LEU A 155 1.65 13.07 8.50
N ASN A 156 2.33 12.40 9.42
CA ASN A 156 1.80 12.07 10.75
C ASN A 156 1.45 13.34 11.55
N GLY A 157 2.27 14.38 11.45
CA GLY A 157 1.98 15.69 12.04
C GLY A 157 0.68 16.29 11.49
N TRP A 158 0.49 16.31 10.18
CA TRP A 158 -0.76 16.76 9.56
C TRP A 158 -1.94 15.84 9.89
N ALA A 159 -1.73 14.53 9.97
CA ALA A 159 -2.76 13.56 10.36
C ALA A 159 -3.15 13.65 11.85
N ARG A 160 -2.44 14.42 12.67
CA ARG A 160 -2.85 14.79 14.04
C ARG A 160 -3.56 16.13 14.10
N GLN A 161 -3.58 16.89 13.01
CA GLN A 161 -4.40 18.08 12.89
C GLN A 161 -5.84 17.66 12.55
N ASP A 162 -6.80 18.48 12.97
CA ASP A 162 -8.22 18.32 12.64
C ASP A 162 -8.53 18.82 11.21
N ILE A 163 -7.75 18.30 10.24
CA ILE A 163 -7.96 18.54 8.80
C ILE A 163 -8.65 17.34 8.17
N SER A 164 -9.39 17.57 7.08
CA SER A 164 -10.07 16.49 6.34
C SER A 164 -9.09 15.56 5.64
N ASP A 165 -9.56 14.36 5.28
CA ASP A 165 -8.77 13.40 4.51
C ASP A 165 -8.41 13.92 3.11
N ASP A 166 -9.32 14.68 2.47
CA ASP A 166 -9.05 15.34 1.20
C ASP A 166 -7.90 16.35 1.29
N GLU A 167 -7.88 17.15 2.36
CA GLU A 167 -6.82 18.13 2.58
C GLU A 167 -5.48 17.45 2.92
N LEU A 168 -5.51 16.38 3.72
CA LEU A 168 -4.31 15.58 4.01
C LEU A 168 -3.75 14.95 2.72
N LEU A 169 -4.61 14.38 1.88
CA LEU A 169 -4.23 13.82 0.58
C LEU A 169 -3.66 14.90 -0.34
N ARG A 170 -4.30 16.07 -0.42
CA ARG A 170 -3.82 17.19 -1.26
C ARG A 170 -2.42 17.62 -0.86
N ARG A 171 -2.17 17.84 0.44
CA ARG A 171 -0.83 18.20 0.96
C ARG A 171 0.19 17.10 0.70
N GLY A 172 -0.19 15.84 0.92
CA GLY A 172 0.67 14.70 0.63
C GLY A 172 1.07 14.64 -0.85
N ILE A 173 0.13 14.82 -1.76
CA ILE A 173 0.41 14.85 -3.21
C ILE A 173 1.39 15.98 -3.57
N GLU A 174 1.21 17.17 -3.00
CA GLU A 174 2.14 18.30 -3.22
C GLU A 174 3.55 18.02 -2.66
N LEU A 175 3.62 17.40 -1.49
CA LEU A 175 4.88 16.98 -0.87
C LEU A 175 5.64 15.98 -1.77
N ILE A 176 4.94 14.96 -2.29
CA ILE A 176 5.56 13.96 -3.17
C ILE A 176 5.94 14.57 -4.53
N GLU A 177 5.15 15.49 -5.08
CA GLU A 177 5.52 16.23 -6.29
C GLU A 177 6.81 17.05 -6.08
N GLY A 178 6.95 17.69 -4.91
CA GLY A 178 8.18 18.39 -4.52
C GLY A 178 9.39 17.45 -4.43
N LEU A 179 9.23 16.32 -3.76
CA LEU A 179 10.27 15.28 -3.65
C LEU A 179 10.69 14.76 -5.03
N TYR A 180 9.72 14.45 -5.88
CA TYR A 180 9.96 13.98 -7.25
C TYR A 180 10.77 14.99 -8.07
N ARG A 181 10.47 16.29 -7.95
CA ARG A 181 11.19 17.35 -8.66
C ARG A 181 12.60 17.59 -8.11
N ALA A 182 12.80 17.40 -6.81
CA ALA A 182 14.09 17.53 -6.15
C ALA A 182 15.02 16.32 -6.41
N THR A 183 14.44 15.17 -6.75
CA THR A 183 15.19 13.96 -7.10
C THR A 183 16.03 14.20 -8.36
N PRO A 184 17.32 13.83 -8.37
CA PRO A 184 18.22 14.05 -9.52
C PRO A 184 17.72 13.39 -10.81
#